data_AF-A0A920SY98-F1
#
_entry.id   AF-A0A920SY98-F1
#
_cell.length_a   1.000
_cell.length_b   1.000
_cell.length_c   1.000
_cell.angle_alpha   90.00
_cell.angle_beta   90.00
_cell.angle_gamma   90.00
#
_symmetry.space_group_name_H-M   'P 1'
#
loop_
_entity.id
_entity.type
_entity.pdbx_description
1 polymer ?
#
loop_
_entity_poly.entity_id
_entity_poly.type
_entity_poly.pdbx_seq_one_letter_code
_entity_poly.pdbx_strand_id
1 'polypeptide(L)'
;MDSRLFTGLRIYPSDWMKGKFRDMAQTNGFTPLTPAQVQRYSRHLIMNGVGSVGQRKLIDAKVLIIGAGGLGSPVAFYLALAGVGTIGVVDFDTVDVSNLQRQILHTDADVGGPKVISAKETLNAHNPDVNVVLHEEPINSENAMDIIPDYDIIVKGPDNFATRYRV
;
A
#
# COMPACT_ATOMS: atom_id res chain seq x y z
N MET A 1 -2.68 -14.65 45.91
CA MET A 1 -1.30 -14.12 45.79
C MET A 1 -0.48 -15.21 45.12
N ASP A 2 -0.54 -15.34 43.81
CA ASP A 2 0.15 -14.55 42.76
C ASP A 2 1.62 -14.96 42.56
N SER A 3 1.93 -15.36 41.32
CA SER A 3 3.05 -14.88 40.48
C SER A 3 3.49 -15.95 39.48
N ARG A 4 2.75 -16.10 38.37
CA ARG A 4 3.29 -16.63 37.10
C ARG A 4 2.49 -16.04 35.93
N LEU A 5 2.90 -14.85 35.52
CA LEU A 5 2.42 -14.11 34.35
C LEU A 5 3.12 -14.61 33.07
N PHE A 6 2.32 -14.74 32.01
CA PHE A 6 2.59 -14.78 30.57
C PHE A 6 4.03 -14.60 30.06
N THR A 7 4.43 -15.43 29.08
CA THR A 7 4.70 -15.05 27.67
C THR A 7 5.37 -16.19 26.91
N GLY A 8 4.88 -16.50 25.72
CA GLY A 8 5.55 -17.40 24.78
C GLY A 8 4.64 -18.43 24.10
N LEU A 9 3.63 -17.98 23.35
CA LEU A 9 2.95 -18.86 22.39
C LEU A 9 3.95 -19.24 21.29
N ARG A 10 4.56 -20.43 21.38
CA ARG A 10 5.28 -21.04 20.25
C ARG A 10 4.27 -21.76 19.36
N ILE A 11 4.03 -21.22 18.18
CA ILE A 11 3.28 -21.89 17.13
C ILE A 11 4.24 -22.84 16.41
N TYR A 12 4.07 -24.14 16.60
CA TYR A 12 4.72 -25.15 15.75
C TYR A 12 3.75 -25.50 14.61
N PRO A 13 4.14 -25.34 13.33
CA PRO A 13 3.28 -25.76 12.23
C PRO A 13 3.12 -27.28 12.25
N SER A 14 1.87 -27.74 12.32
CA SER A 14 1.46 -29.15 12.23
C SER A 14 1.78 -29.75 10.86
N ASP A 15 1.86 -31.08 10.77
CA ASP A 15 2.29 -31.79 9.56
C ASP A 15 1.47 -31.47 8.29
N TRP A 16 0.22 -31.03 8.45
CA TRP A 16 -0.60 -30.55 7.33
C TRP A 16 -0.13 -29.20 6.74
N MET A 17 0.60 -28.37 7.50
CA MET A 17 1.22 -27.14 6.98
C MET A 17 2.49 -27.44 6.16
N LYS A 18 3.25 -28.49 6.49
CA LYS A 18 4.46 -28.88 5.73
C LYS A 18 4.14 -29.22 4.27
N GLY A 19 2.95 -29.78 4.01
CA GLY A 19 2.43 -30.02 2.66
C GLY A 19 2.13 -28.73 1.89
N LYS A 20 1.52 -27.72 2.53
CA LYS A 20 1.26 -26.41 1.91
C LYS A 20 2.54 -25.63 1.58
N PHE A 21 3.61 -25.77 2.37
CA PHE A 21 4.90 -25.15 2.06
C PHE A 21 5.56 -25.73 0.80
N ARG A 22 5.31 -27.02 0.48
CA ARG A 22 5.78 -27.65 -0.77
C ARG A 22 5.06 -27.10 -2.00
N ASP A 23 3.76 -26.86 -1.91
CA ASP A 23 3.00 -26.19 -2.98
C ASP A 23 3.36 -24.70 -3.11
N MET A 24 3.74 -24.03 -2.01
CA MET A 24 4.24 -22.63 -2.03
C MET A 24 5.61 -22.45 -2.70
N ALA A 25 6.39 -23.54 -2.85
CA ALA A 25 7.68 -23.54 -3.53
C ALA A 25 7.56 -23.78 -5.05
N GLN A 26 6.40 -24.21 -5.54
CA GLN A 26 6.15 -24.44 -6.97
C GLN A 26 5.19 -23.38 -7.53
N THR A 27 5.72 -22.24 -7.97
CA THR A 27 4.98 -21.32 -8.84
C THR A 27 5.91 -20.76 -9.91
N ASN A 28 5.76 -21.25 -11.15
CA ASN A 28 6.43 -20.71 -12.33
C ASN A 28 6.05 -19.23 -12.51
N GLY A 29 7.01 -18.32 -12.30
CA GLY A 29 6.92 -16.91 -12.72
C GLY A 29 6.92 -15.84 -11.63
N PHE A 30 6.82 -16.17 -10.33
CA PHE A 30 6.78 -15.17 -9.25
C PHE A 30 8.03 -15.19 -8.37
N THR A 31 8.53 -14.02 -8.00
CA THR A 31 9.66 -13.87 -7.07
C THR A 31 9.30 -14.43 -5.68
N PRO A 32 10.15 -15.30 -5.07
CA PRO A 32 9.97 -15.79 -3.70
C PRO A 32 9.82 -14.68 -2.67
N LEU A 33 8.89 -14.85 -1.73
CA LEU A 33 8.75 -13.95 -0.58
C LEU A 33 9.98 -14.07 0.33
N THR A 34 10.49 -12.94 0.80
CA THR A 34 11.55 -12.94 1.82
C THR A 34 10.99 -13.39 3.18
N PRO A 35 11.83 -13.86 4.13
CA PRO A 35 11.38 -14.20 5.48
C PRO A 35 10.66 -13.04 6.19
N ALA A 36 11.11 -11.80 5.99
CA ALA A 36 10.48 -10.61 6.53
C ALA A 36 9.07 -10.39 5.95
N GLN A 37 8.92 -10.55 4.63
CA GLN A 37 7.61 -10.48 3.97
C GLN A 37 6.67 -11.61 4.43
N VAL A 38 7.17 -12.84 4.59
CA VAL A 38 6.38 -13.95 5.13
C VAL A 38 5.87 -13.64 6.54
N GLN A 39 6.73 -13.05 7.40
CA GLN A 39 6.33 -12.63 8.74
C GLN A 39 5.26 -11.52 8.69
N ARG A 40 5.49 -10.47 7.91
CA ARG A 40 4.59 -9.32 7.74
C ARG A 40 3.22 -9.73 7.22
N TYR A 41 3.17 -10.55 6.17
CA TYR A 41 1.93 -10.93 5.48
C TYR A 41 1.35 -12.28 5.95
N SER A 42 1.83 -12.83 7.06
CA SER A 42 1.42 -14.15 7.57
C SER A 42 -0.11 -14.36 7.63
N ARG A 43 -0.87 -13.31 7.98
CA ARG A 43 -2.35 -13.35 8.01
C ARG A 43 -2.99 -13.37 6.63
N HIS A 44 -2.39 -12.73 5.62
CA HIS A 44 -2.89 -12.77 4.24
C HIS A 44 -2.59 -14.13 3.59
N LEU A 45 -1.44 -14.73 3.92
CA LEU A 45 -1.00 -16.02 3.36
C LEU A 45 -1.93 -17.19 3.73
N ILE A 46 -2.68 -17.08 4.82
CA ILE A 46 -3.67 -18.09 5.24
C ILE A 46 -5.10 -17.75 4.82
N MET A 47 -5.33 -16.57 4.26
CA MET A 47 -6.67 -16.11 3.88
C MET A 47 -7.13 -16.77 2.58
N ASN A 48 -8.34 -17.34 2.61
CA ASN A 48 -8.97 -17.89 1.41
C ASN A 48 -9.16 -16.78 0.37
N GLY A 49 -8.81 -17.05 -0.89
CA GLY A 49 -8.87 -16.08 -1.98
C GLY A 49 -7.64 -15.18 -2.15
N VAL A 50 -6.72 -15.14 -1.17
CA VAL A 50 -5.42 -14.45 -1.31
C VAL A 50 -4.28 -15.46 -1.34
N GLY A 51 -3.96 -16.09 -0.20
CA GLY A 51 -2.86 -17.05 -0.12
C GLY A 51 -1.51 -16.50 -0.59
N SER A 52 -0.54 -17.39 -0.82
CA SER A 52 0.80 -16.98 -1.30
C SER A 52 0.77 -16.36 -2.69
N VAL A 53 -0.06 -16.91 -3.59
CA VAL A 53 -0.16 -16.42 -4.97
C VAL A 53 -0.75 -15.00 -5.01
N GLY A 54 -1.83 -14.74 -4.27
CA GLY A 54 -2.44 -13.42 -4.19
C GLY A 54 -1.50 -12.39 -3.57
N GLN A 55 -0.76 -12.76 -2.52
CA GLN A 55 0.20 -11.83 -1.91
C GLN A 55 1.35 -11.46 -2.86
N ARG A 56 1.85 -12.41 -3.67
CA ARG A 56 2.87 -12.12 -4.69
C ARG A 56 2.32 -11.22 -5.80
N LYS A 57 1.08 -11.45 -6.23
CA LYS A 57 0.41 -10.54 -7.18
C LYS A 57 0.28 -9.11 -6.65
N LEU A 58 0.02 -8.94 -5.34
CA LEU A 58 0.01 -7.61 -4.72
C LEU A 58 1.42 -6.99 -4.77
N ILE A 59 2.45 -7.74 -4.38
CA ILE A 59 3.84 -7.26 -4.40
C ILE A 59 4.30 -6.89 -5.82
N ASP A 60 3.81 -7.55 -6.86
CA ASP A 60 4.18 -7.22 -8.24
C ASP A 60 3.31 -6.09 -8.82
N ALA A 61 2.19 -5.73 -8.18
CA ALA A 61 1.26 -4.74 -8.68
C ALA A 61 1.76 -3.30 -8.52
N LYS A 62 1.40 -2.46 -9.48
CA LYS A 62 1.65 -1.02 -9.49
C LYS A 62 0.32 -0.25 -9.55
N VAL A 63 0.09 0.62 -8.58
CA VAL A 63 -1.15 1.39 -8.49
C VAL A 63 -0.86 2.89 -8.50
N LEU A 64 -1.51 3.64 -9.40
CA LEU A 64 -1.47 5.10 -9.43
C LEU A 64 -2.66 5.67 -8.66
N ILE A 65 -2.39 6.52 -7.68
CA ILE A 65 -3.39 7.24 -6.89
C ILE A 65 -3.38 8.70 -7.33
N ILE A 66 -4.48 9.14 -7.94
CA ILE A 66 -4.68 10.54 -8.34
C ILE A 66 -5.41 11.28 -7.22
N GLY A 67 -4.66 12.11 -6.50
CA GLY A 67 -5.02 12.87 -5.32
C GLY A 67 -4.68 12.13 -4.02
N ALA A 68 -3.88 12.74 -3.15
CA ALA A 68 -3.57 12.29 -1.79
C ALA A 68 -4.57 12.84 -0.73
N GLY A 69 -5.68 13.41 -1.18
CA GLY A 69 -6.74 13.98 -0.34
C GLY A 69 -7.61 12.95 0.40
N GLY A 70 -8.86 13.29 0.70
CA GLY A 70 -9.69 12.52 1.65
C GLY A 70 -10.00 11.09 1.22
N LEU A 71 -10.02 10.81 -0.09
CA LEU A 71 -10.26 9.47 -0.64
C LEU A 71 -8.97 8.73 -1.00
N GLY A 72 -7.99 9.43 -1.56
CA GLY A 72 -6.72 8.80 -1.91
C GLY A 72 -5.89 8.43 -0.68
N SER A 73 -5.98 9.23 0.39
CA SER A 73 -5.31 8.95 1.67
C SER A 73 -5.59 7.53 2.19
N PRO A 74 -6.85 7.15 2.49
CA PRO A 74 -7.13 5.80 2.98
C PRO A 74 -6.82 4.71 1.95
N VAL A 75 -7.03 4.95 0.65
CA VAL A 75 -6.74 3.93 -0.38
C VAL A 75 -5.24 3.63 -0.45
N ALA A 76 -4.40 4.65 -0.60
CA ALA A 76 -2.95 4.46 -0.66
C ALA A 76 -2.43 3.78 0.61
N PHE A 77 -2.95 4.19 1.78
CA PHE A 77 -2.58 3.61 3.07
C PHE A 77 -2.88 2.11 3.14
N TYR A 78 -4.10 1.69 2.83
CA TYR A 78 -4.46 0.28 2.90
C TYR A 78 -3.80 -0.57 1.80
N LEU A 79 -3.53 -0.01 0.62
CA LEU A 79 -2.76 -0.70 -0.42
C LEU A 79 -1.30 -0.94 0.03
N ALA A 80 -0.68 0.04 0.67
CA ALA A 80 0.66 -0.14 1.23
C ALA A 80 0.67 -1.21 2.34
N LEU A 81 -0.32 -1.20 3.24
CA LEU A 81 -0.45 -2.25 4.28
C LEU A 81 -0.74 -3.63 3.69
N ALA A 82 -1.50 -3.70 2.59
CA ALA A 82 -1.75 -4.94 1.86
C ALA A 82 -0.49 -5.49 1.17
N GLY A 83 0.55 -4.66 0.99
CA GLY A 83 1.80 -5.02 0.35
C GLY A 83 1.79 -4.86 -1.15
N VAL A 84 1.05 -3.87 -1.68
CA VAL A 84 1.20 -3.45 -3.07
C VAL A 84 2.63 -2.97 -3.30
N GLY A 85 3.31 -3.49 -4.32
CA GLY A 85 4.73 -3.24 -4.52
C GLY A 85 5.07 -1.80 -4.89
N THR A 86 4.30 -1.21 -5.79
CA THR A 86 4.52 0.20 -6.20
C THR A 86 3.24 1.01 -6.08
N ILE A 87 3.36 2.17 -5.43
CA ILE A 87 2.28 3.15 -5.32
C ILE A 87 2.77 4.47 -5.91
N GLY A 88 2.20 4.88 -7.03
CA GLY A 88 2.35 6.23 -7.57
C GLY A 88 1.37 7.16 -6.86
N VAL A 89 1.83 8.33 -6.40
CA VAL A 89 0.98 9.34 -5.78
C VAL A 89 1.08 10.62 -6.59
N VAL A 90 -0.06 11.05 -7.15
CA VAL A 90 -0.20 12.35 -7.81
C VAL A 90 -0.91 13.30 -6.88
N ASP A 91 -0.25 14.37 -6.49
CA ASP A 91 -0.89 15.51 -5.81
C ASP A 91 0.01 16.74 -5.98
N PHE A 92 -0.59 17.92 -6.09
CA PHE A 92 0.13 19.19 -6.28
C PHE A 92 -0.16 20.17 -5.14
N ASP A 93 -0.99 19.79 -4.17
CA ASP A 93 -1.35 20.61 -3.04
C ASP A 93 -0.35 20.47 -1.87
N THR A 94 -0.46 21.42 -0.96
CA THR A 94 0.19 21.44 0.35
C THR A 94 -0.72 20.85 1.44
N VAL A 95 -0.15 20.28 2.50
CA VAL A 95 -0.89 19.83 3.69
C VAL A 95 -1.46 21.03 4.44
N ASP A 96 -2.74 20.96 4.77
CA ASP A 96 -3.47 21.99 5.51
C ASP A 96 -4.19 21.40 6.73
N VAL A 97 -4.14 22.11 7.86
CA VAL A 97 -4.70 21.66 9.15
C VAL A 97 -6.21 21.34 9.06
N SER A 98 -6.96 22.08 8.25
CA SER A 98 -8.42 21.86 8.06
C SER A 98 -8.72 20.52 7.38
N ASN A 99 -7.73 19.93 6.73
CA ASN A 99 -7.86 18.69 6.00
C ASN A 99 -7.46 17.44 6.79
N LEU A 100 -6.75 17.59 7.92
CA LEU A 100 -6.21 16.48 8.71
C LEU A 100 -7.29 15.55 9.30
N GLN A 101 -8.52 16.03 9.48
CA GLN A 101 -9.63 15.20 9.97
C GLN A 101 -10.00 14.01 9.05
N ARG A 102 -9.60 14.05 7.77
CA ARG A 102 -9.89 12.99 6.77
C ARG A 102 -8.68 12.53 5.96
N GLN A 103 -7.60 13.29 5.94
CA GLN A 103 -6.41 12.98 5.13
C GLN A 103 -5.37 12.27 5.99
N ILE A 104 -5.61 10.98 6.25
CA ILE A 104 -4.83 10.18 7.22
C ILE A 104 -3.38 9.90 6.82
N LEU A 105 -2.97 10.28 5.61
CA LEU A 105 -1.56 10.21 5.20
C LEU A 105 -0.72 11.35 5.78
N HIS A 106 -1.36 12.39 6.32
CA HIS A 106 -0.71 13.60 6.77
C HIS A 106 -0.90 13.80 8.27
N THR A 107 0.08 14.45 8.88
CA THR A 107 0.13 14.75 10.32
C THR A 107 0.33 16.24 10.56
N ASP A 108 0.18 16.70 11.81
CA ASP A 108 0.46 18.09 12.18
C ASP A 108 1.90 18.52 11.84
N ALA A 109 2.85 17.58 11.85
CA ALA A 109 4.25 17.87 11.50
C ALA A 109 4.45 18.20 10.01
N ASP A 110 3.50 17.81 9.16
CA ASP A 110 3.58 17.95 7.70
C ASP A 110 2.94 19.24 7.19
N VAL A 111 2.24 19.99 8.06
CA VAL A 111 1.48 21.19 7.68
C VAL A 111 2.39 22.21 6.99
N GLY A 112 1.98 22.68 5.82
CA GLY A 112 2.78 23.58 4.98
C GLY A 112 3.76 22.86 4.03
N GLY A 113 3.92 21.53 4.15
CA GLY A 113 4.72 20.71 3.23
C GLY A 113 3.92 20.09 2.08
N PRO A 114 4.58 19.61 1.00
CA PRO A 114 3.90 18.95 -0.12
C PRO A 114 3.20 17.65 0.31
N LYS A 115 1.95 17.46 -0.11
CA LYS A 115 1.18 16.25 0.25
C LYS A 115 1.85 14.97 -0.21
N VAL A 116 2.44 14.93 -1.41
CA VAL A 116 3.08 13.70 -1.93
C VAL A 116 4.28 13.27 -1.08
N ILE A 117 5.04 14.22 -0.52
CA ILE A 117 6.19 13.93 0.33
C ILE A 117 5.71 13.33 1.65
N SER A 118 4.77 13.99 2.32
CA SER A 118 4.14 13.48 3.55
C SER A 118 3.51 12.09 3.34
N ALA A 119 2.81 11.89 2.21
CA ALA A 119 2.28 10.59 1.83
C ALA A 119 3.38 9.52 1.72
N LYS A 120 4.48 9.80 1.01
CA LYS A 120 5.61 8.87 0.88
C LYS A 120 6.21 8.49 2.22
N GLU A 121 6.46 9.48 3.07
CA GLU A 121 7.05 9.27 4.38
C GLU A 121 6.16 8.39 5.26
N THR A 122 4.86 8.70 5.32
CA THR A 122 3.87 7.90 6.05
C THR A 122 3.79 6.46 5.52
N LEU A 123 3.64 6.28 4.21
CA LEU A 123 3.53 4.94 3.61
C LEU A 123 4.78 4.09 3.87
N ASN A 124 5.96 4.66 3.69
CA ASN A 124 7.23 3.95 3.91
C ASN A 124 7.49 3.67 5.40
N ALA A 125 7.04 4.55 6.30
CA ALA A 125 7.11 4.29 7.75
C ALA A 125 6.26 3.07 8.15
N HIS A 126 5.12 2.85 7.50
CA HIS A 126 4.27 1.69 7.74
C HIS A 126 4.76 0.43 7.03
N ASN A 127 5.20 0.55 5.78
CA ASN A 127 5.69 -0.56 5.00
C ASN A 127 6.88 -0.16 4.11
N PRO A 128 8.12 -0.40 4.57
CA PRO A 128 9.34 -0.02 3.84
C PRO A 128 9.58 -0.86 2.58
N ASP A 129 8.81 -1.94 2.36
CA ASP A 129 8.90 -2.76 1.15
C ASP A 129 8.16 -2.11 -0.04
N VAL A 130 7.36 -1.06 0.19
CA VAL A 130 6.59 -0.38 -0.85
C VAL A 130 7.44 0.67 -1.54
N ASN A 131 7.50 0.62 -2.87
CA ASN A 131 8.10 1.67 -3.69
C ASN A 131 7.09 2.79 -3.93
N VAL A 132 7.30 3.96 -3.33
CA VAL A 132 6.43 5.12 -3.55
C VAL A 132 7.06 6.09 -4.57
N VAL A 133 6.35 6.28 -5.68
CA VAL A 133 6.72 7.17 -6.79
C VAL A 133 5.90 8.45 -6.71
N LEU A 134 6.56 9.60 -6.84
CA LEU A 134 5.93 10.92 -6.66
C LEU A 134 5.69 11.58 -8.00
N HIS A 135 4.50 12.16 -8.13
CA HIS A 135 4.10 13.02 -9.24
C HIS A 135 3.55 14.31 -8.64
N GLU A 136 4.39 15.35 -8.56
CA GLU A 136 4.08 16.63 -7.91
C GLU A 136 3.22 17.58 -8.77
N GLU A 137 2.81 17.13 -9.95
CA GLU A 137 2.05 17.91 -10.91
C GLU A 137 0.67 17.29 -11.17
N PRO A 138 -0.35 18.09 -11.51
CA PRO A 138 -1.63 17.55 -11.93
C PRO A 138 -1.48 16.65 -13.18
N ILE A 139 -2.19 15.51 -13.20
CA ILE A 139 -2.34 14.74 -14.44
C ILE A 139 -3.15 15.55 -15.44
N ASN A 140 -2.60 15.70 -16.64
CA ASN A 140 -3.18 16.40 -17.78
C ASN A 140 -2.92 15.62 -19.08
N SER A 141 -3.43 16.09 -20.21
CA SER A 141 -3.27 15.41 -21.50
C SER A 141 -1.83 15.30 -22.00
N GLU A 142 -0.93 16.15 -21.51
CA GLU A 142 0.48 16.20 -21.92
C GLU A 142 1.31 15.14 -21.18
N ASN A 143 1.06 14.92 -19.88
CA ASN A 143 1.82 13.98 -19.06
C ASN A 143 1.13 12.62 -18.84
N ALA A 144 -0.17 12.51 -19.08
CA ALA A 144 -0.93 11.27 -18.82
C ALA A 144 -0.40 10.09 -19.63
N MET A 145 0.00 10.34 -20.88
CA MET A 145 0.49 9.29 -21.79
C MET A 145 1.85 8.73 -21.38
N ASP A 146 2.61 9.46 -20.59
CA ASP A 146 3.91 9.02 -20.09
C ASP A 146 3.78 8.34 -18.72
N ILE A 147 2.88 8.84 -17.86
CA ILE A 147 2.76 8.37 -16.48
C ILE A 147 1.84 7.16 -16.36
N ILE A 148 0.66 7.18 -16.99
CA ILE A 148 -0.36 6.15 -16.79
C ILE A 148 0.08 4.75 -17.22
N PRO A 149 0.78 4.54 -18.35
CA PRO A 149 1.16 3.20 -18.81
C PRO A 149 2.07 2.43 -17.85
N ASP A 150 2.72 3.10 -16.89
CA ASP A 150 3.58 2.45 -15.90
C ASP A 150 2.82 1.75 -14.76
N TYR A 151 1.49 1.87 -14.73
CA TYR A 151 0.64 1.36 -13.64
C TYR A 151 -0.44 0.39 -14.13
N ASP A 152 -0.70 -0.64 -13.35
CA ASP A 152 -1.71 -1.66 -13.65
C ASP A 152 -3.13 -1.17 -13.31
N ILE A 153 -3.24 -0.34 -12.27
CA ILE A 153 -4.51 0.14 -11.72
C ILE A 153 -4.40 1.64 -11.45
N ILE A 154 -5.43 2.38 -11.83
CA ILE A 154 -5.57 3.80 -11.53
C ILE A 154 -6.73 3.99 -10.56
N VAL A 155 -6.49 4.69 -9.47
CA VAL A 155 -7.50 5.13 -8.52
C VAL A 155 -7.59 6.64 -8.58
N LYS A 156 -8.77 7.17 -8.90
CA LYS A 156 -9.03 8.61 -8.89
C LYS A 156 -10.02 8.95 -7.78
N GLY A 157 -9.57 9.74 -6.80
CA GLY A 157 -10.44 10.28 -5.77
C GLY A 157 -11.28 11.44 -6.32
N PRO A 158 -12.62 11.36 -6.38
CA PRO A 158 -13.45 12.51 -6.74
C PRO A 158 -13.45 13.54 -5.60
N ASP A 159 -12.61 14.57 -5.65
CA ASP A 159 -12.61 15.64 -4.65
C ASP A 159 -12.90 17.05 -5.21
N ASN A 160 -13.41 17.14 -6.45
CA ASN A 160 -14.01 18.39 -6.92
C ASN A 160 -15.25 18.10 -7.78
N PHE A 161 -16.38 18.76 -7.50
CA PHE A 161 -17.60 18.65 -8.30
C PHE A 161 -17.34 18.97 -9.79
N ALA A 162 -16.32 19.78 -10.08
CA ALA A 162 -15.90 20.18 -11.42
C ALA A 162 -15.09 19.11 -12.18
N THR A 163 -14.36 18.21 -11.49
CA THR A 163 -13.47 17.21 -12.14
C THR A 163 -14.16 15.87 -12.41
N ARG A 164 -15.46 15.76 -12.12
CA ARG A 164 -16.27 14.54 -12.32
C ARG A 164 -16.39 14.09 -13.78
N TYR A 165 -16.13 14.97 -14.75
CA TYR A 165 -16.35 14.71 -16.19
C TYR A 165 -15.11 14.84 -17.08
N ARG A 166 -13.90 14.84 -16.52
CA ARG A 166 -12.67 14.83 -17.31
C ARG A 166 -11.88 13.56 -17.00
N VAL A 167 -11.95 12.61 -17.92
CA VAL A 167 -11.08 11.45 -18.09
C VAL A 167 -10.64 11.45 -19.54
#